data_AF-A0AB74JGA3-F1
#
_entry.id   AF-A0AB74JGA3-F1
#
_cell.length_a   1.000
_cell.length_b   1.000
_cell.length_c   1.000
_cell.angle_alpha   90.00
_cell.angle_beta   90.00
_cell.angle_gamma   90.00
#
_symmetry.space_group_name_H-M   'P 1'
#
loop_
_entity.id
_entity.type
_entity.pdbx_description
1 polymer ?
#
loop_
_entity_poly.entity_id
_entity_poly.type
_entity_poly.pdbx_seq_one_letter_code
_entity_poly.pdbx_strand_id
1 'polypeptide(L)'
;MAHAGCLDIACPIAPVAQLVTHFAHVDSRSACPPFGVDSSPIKMLHLLYKPSHYLRPRYSNSIVSSFWLLGQSRYSTRAGSEEAPTHQHVTHMAEDKARDKASEAGAHENLRAHQRDYQKEYRDRNREKLRAAQRLYREQNKDKIKRWHQEHKEEAKAYREQNKDKAKAWREQNKDKLKAWREQNKDKIKRWYQEHKEEAKAYAARYQQKHKQRVAKLKRQWRNNNPSRRYENGRQLSLENRELYLQKMAEYRLKYSNLGIVDRYNAARREKYNSDKQYRMAVRLHIWVTRSAEARQLSWSTHQPILYDTKQSHHCSGCGHGRYIKLWWEKLDENRNPTGELSCHACFTSDWSRALPTGHENMFVNRRPRHRSPAKAPDDNIEDKTATEPSEKPDPPT
;
A
#
# COMPACT_ATOMS: atom_id res chain seq x y z
N MET A 1 14.95 -71.38 -7.37
CA MET A 1 16.43 -71.23 -7.47
C MET A 1 16.74 -69.77 -7.77
N ALA A 2 17.55 -69.15 -6.90
CA ALA A 2 18.23 -67.83 -6.97
C ALA A 2 17.36 -66.55 -7.13
N HIS A 3 17.08 -65.80 -6.05
CA HIS A 3 17.85 -64.68 -5.45
C HIS A 3 17.82 -63.37 -6.28
N ALA A 4 17.08 -62.35 -5.83
CA ALA A 4 17.50 -61.17 -5.03
C ALA A 4 18.03 -59.99 -5.90
N GLY A 5 17.83 -58.70 -5.59
CA GLY A 5 17.46 -58.09 -4.31
C GLY A 5 16.89 -56.67 -4.41
N CYS A 6 16.26 -56.28 -3.31
CA CYS A 6 15.86 -54.93 -2.91
C CYS A 6 17.07 -54.13 -2.38
N LEU A 7 17.01 -52.80 -2.47
CA LEU A 7 17.78 -51.90 -1.60
C LEU A 7 16.90 -50.72 -1.15
N ASP A 8 16.42 -50.82 0.09
CA ASP A 8 16.00 -49.73 0.98
C ASP A 8 17.17 -49.41 1.93
N ILE A 9 17.58 -48.15 2.04
CA ILE A 9 18.40 -47.61 3.17
C ILE A 9 18.06 -46.11 3.28
N ALA A 10 17.17 -45.65 4.17
CA ALA A 10 17.31 -45.43 5.62
C ALA A 10 18.35 -44.37 6.03
N CYS A 11 17.86 -43.22 6.50
CA CYS A 11 18.58 -42.28 7.38
C CYS A 11 18.96 -42.95 8.71
N PRO A 12 19.99 -42.40 9.38
CA PRO A 12 19.84 -42.14 10.82
C PRO A 12 20.31 -40.75 11.27
N ILE A 13 19.78 -40.38 12.43
CA ILE A 13 19.90 -39.12 13.16
C ILE A 13 20.89 -39.28 14.34
N ALA A 14 21.60 -38.18 14.66
CA ALA A 14 22.24 -37.80 15.96
C ALA A 14 23.58 -38.47 16.35
N PRO A 15 24.37 -37.94 17.35
CA PRO A 15 24.13 -36.83 18.30
C PRO A 15 25.30 -35.83 18.58
N VAL A 16 24.92 -34.73 19.26
CA VAL A 16 25.58 -33.91 20.31
C VAL A 16 27.04 -34.19 20.73
N ALA A 17 27.86 -33.13 20.82
CA ALA A 17 28.88 -32.97 21.86
C ALA A 17 29.14 -31.48 22.20
N GLN A 18 29.05 -31.16 23.49
CA GLN A 18 29.40 -29.92 24.18
C GLN A 18 30.89 -29.92 24.60
N LEU A 19 31.51 -28.74 24.70
CA LEU A 19 32.59 -28.32 25.62
C LEU A 19 32.73 -26.78 25.44
N VAL A 20 32.20 -25.89 26.30
CA VAL A 20 32.51 -25.55 27.71
C VAL A 20 33.87 -24.85 27.90
N THR A 21 33.80 -23.50 27.95
CA THR A 21 34.53 -22.51 28.80
C THR A 21 36.08 -22.45 28.74
N HIS A 22 36.76 -21.28 28.73
CA HIS A 22 36.66 -20.17 29.69
C HIS A 22 37.35 -18.85 29.25
N PHE A 23 36.83 -17.72 29.77
CA PHE A 23 37.44 -16.44 30.17
C PHE A 23 38.38 -15.62 29.26
N ALA A 24 37.98 -14.38 28.96
CA ALA A 24 38.63 -13.18 29.50
C ALA A 24 37.70 -11.95 29.41
N HIS A 25 37.49 -11.33 30.57
CA HIS A 25 36.89 -10.01 30.76
C HIS A 25 37.94 -8.94 30.44
N VAL A 26 37.61 -7.96 29.60
CA VAL A 26 38.26 -6.64 29.61
C VAL A 26 37.19 -5.57 29.39
N ASP A 27 36.82 -4.92 30.48
CA ASP A 27 36.32 -3.55 30.51
C ASP A 27 37.46 -2.61 30.13
N SER A 28 37.19 -1.61 29.26
CA SER A 28 37.70 -0.23 29.40
C SER A 28 37.36 0.64 28.19
N ARG A 29 36.57 1.68 28.46
CA ARG A 29 36.85 3.10 28.16
C ARG A 29 37.15 3.53 26.70
N SER A 30 36.34 4.53 26.29
CA SER A 30 36.83 5.81 25.75
C SER A 30 37.59 5.80 24.43
N ALA A 31 36.89 6.16 23.35
CA ALA A 31 37.49 6.89 22.22
C ALA A 31 36.42 7.70 21.47
N CYS A 32 36.26 8.98 21.83
CA CYS A 32 35.82 10.00 20.88
C CYS A 32 36.94 10.22 19.85
N PRO A 33 36.64 10.47 18.56
CA PRO A 33 37.53 11.23 17.69
C PRO A 33 37.22 12.74 17.78
N PRO A 34 38.19 13.60 17.42
CA PRO A 34 38.25 15.02 17.78
C PRO A 34 37.62 15.98 16.75
N PHE A 35 37.52 17.23 17.16
CA PHE A 35 36.92 18.40 16.50
C PHE A 35 37.53 18.83 15.16
N GLY A 36 36.70 19.58 14.39
CA GLY A 36 37.08 20.56 13.37
C GLY A 36 36.54 20.18 11.98
N VAL A 37 35.65 20.91 11.30
CA VAL A 37 35.54 22.37 11.17
C VAL A 37 34.08 22.75 10.86
N ASP A 38 33.71 23.92 11.34
CA ASP A 38 32.44 24.62 11.22
C ASP A 38 31.88 24.75 9.79
N SER A 39 30.54 24.70 9.67
CA SER A 39 29.69 25.74 9.04
C SER A 39 28.31 25.20 8.58
N SER A 40 27.22 25.87 9.01
CA SER A 40 25.87 25.94 8.35
C SER A 40 24.80 24.89 8.74
N PRO A 41 23.46 25.17 8.65
CA PRO A 41 22.68 26.37 8.97
C PRO A 41 21.41 26.02 9.80
N ILE A 42 21.48 25.17 10.82
CA ILE A 42 20.26 24.75 11.57
C ILE A 42 20.01 25.62 12.83
N LYS A 43 20.95 26.47 13.24
CA LYS A 43 20.79 27.36 14.41
C LYS A 43 20.17 28.73 14.13
N MET A 44 19.84 29.04 12.87
CA MET A 44 19.27 30.35 12.46
C MET A 44 17.74 30.46 12.57
N LEU A 45 17.07 29.50 13.21
CA LEU A 45 15.61 29.54 13.44
C LEU A 45 15.21 29.76 14.91
N HIS A 46 16.16 29.97 15.82
CA HIS A 46 15.88 30.18 17.25
C HIS A 46 16.05 31.63 17.74
N LEU A 47 16.33 32.58 16.85
CA LEU A 47 16.59 34.00 17.21
C LEU A 47 15.42 34.97 16.99
N LEU A 48 14.21 34.49 16.64
CA LEU A 48 13.05 35.37 16.43
C LEU A 48 11.87 35.14 17.38
N TYR A 49 12.11 34.54 18.56
CA TYR A 49 11.07 34.40 19.58
C TYR A 49 11.61 34.72 20.97
N LYS A 50 11.65 36.00 21.33
CA LYS A 50 11.78 36.46 22.72
C LYS A 50 10.40 36.95 23.19
N PRO A 51 9.70 36.24 24.09
CA PRO A 51 8.64 36.83 24.87
C PRO A 51 9.26 37.56 26.07
N SER A 52 9.08 38.87 26.09
CA SER A 52 9.25 39.73 27.25
C SER A 52 8.29 39.30 28.37
N HIS A 53 8.84 39.17 29.59
CA HIS A 53 8.27 39.47 30.92
C HIS A 53 8.75 38.45 31.96
N TYR A 54 9.61 38.89 32.89
CA TYR A 54 9.30 39.04 34.32
C TYR A 54 10.44 39.75 35.04
N LEU A 55 10.07 40.86 35.69
CA LEU A 55 10.82 41.53 36.73
C LEU A 55 10.94 40.62 37.96
N ARG A 56 12.14 40.52 38.54
CA ARG A 56 12.35 40.22 39.97
C ARG A 56 13.52 41.07 40.50
N PRO A 57 13.53 41.39 41.81
CA PRO A 57 14.18 42.57 42.37
C PRO A 57 15.64 42.35 42.77
N ARG A 58 16.32 43.49 42.92
CA ARG A 58 17.69 43.76 43.37
C ARG A 58 18.17 42.91 44.56
N TYR A 59 19.47 42.60 44.56
CA TYR A 59 20.32 42.85 45.73
C TYR A 59 21.64 43.49 45.27
N SER A 60 21.94 44.63 45.88
CA SER A 60 23.17 45.41 45.79
C SER A 60 24.33 44.66 46.44
N ASN A 61 25.43 44.46 45.71
CA ASN A 61 26.75 44.32 46.28
C ASN A 61 27.62 45.43 45.66
N SER A 62 27.46 46.64 46.18
CA SER A 62 28.63 47.50 46.37
C SER A 62 29.42 46.93 47.54
N ILE A 63 30.72 47.22 47.57
CA ILE A 63 31.75 46.83 48.55
C ILE A 63 32.73 45.80 47.96
N VAL A 64 33.98 46.24 47.93
CA VAL A 64 35.25 45.60 47.51
C VAL A 64 35.58 45.60 46.01
N SER A 65 35.84 46.79 45.46
CA SER A 65 36.87 46.92 44.42
C SER A 65 37.60 48.26 44.56
N SER A 66 38.18 48.44 45.74
CA SER A 66 39.04 49.56 46.10
C SER A 66 40.21 49.02 46.92
N PHE A 67 41.11 48.28 46.26
CA PHE A 67 42.46 47.97 46.73
C PHE A 67 43.34 47.63 45.50
N TRP A 68 43.39 48.59 44.58
CA TRP A 68 44.55 48.79 43.72
C TRP A 68 45.21 50.09 44.21
N LEU A 69 46.52 50.05 44.44
CA LEU A 69 47.38 51.08 45.04
C LEU A 69 47.46 51.06 46.58
N LEU A 70 48.41 50.28 47.11
CA LEU A 70 49.38 50.67 48.13
C LEU A 70 50.29 49.46 48.43
N GLY A 71 51.58 49.57 48.13
CA GLY A 71 52.54 48.52 48.45
C GLY A 71 53.82 48.54 47.63
N GLN A 72 54.43 49.70 47.44
CA GLN A 72 55.87 49.75 47.15
C GLN A 72 56.66 49.44 48.45
N SER A 73 57.78 48.73 48.26
CA SER A 73 58.93 48.62 49.17
C SER A 73 58.83 47.64 50.36
N ARG A 74 59.57 46.53 50.28
CA ARG A 74 60.90 46.36 50.91
C ARG A 74 61.48 45.00 50.52
N TYR A 75 62.32 44.95 49.49
CA TYR A 75 63.32 43.88 49.38
C TYR A 75 64.59 44.39 50.05
N SER A 76 64.87 43.80 51.21
CA SER A 76 66.16 43.92 51.90
C SER A 76 67.14 43.01 51.18
N THR A 77 68.22 43.60 50.67
CA THR A 77 69.40 42.89 50.21
C THR A 77 70.04 42.15 51.39
N ARG A 78 70.01 40.82 51.36
CA ARG A 78 70.96 39.99 52.10
C ARG A 78 71.61 39.03 51.11
N ALA A 79 72.85 39.37 50.76
CA ALA A 79 73.74 38.53 49.98
C ALA A 79 74.02 37.22 50.73
N GLY A 80 73.88 36.09 50.03
CA GLY A 80 74.18 34.76 50.51
C GLY A 80 74.08 33.73 49.39
N SER A 81 75.20 33.52 48.70
CA SER A 81 75.57 32.36 47.87
C SER A 81 74.46 31.70 47.02
N GLU A 82 74.41 32.09 45.75
CA GLU A 82 73.64 31.44 44.69
C GLU A 82 74.34 30.15 44.24
N GLU A 83 73.75 28.99 44.56
CA GLU A 83 73.78 27.84 43.65
C GLU A 83 72.45 27.85 42.89
N ALA A 84 72.51 28.10 41.58
CA ALA A 84 71.34 28.15 40.71
C ALA A 84 70.63 26.77 40.70
N PRO A 85 69.30 26.69 40.95
CA PRO A 85 68.58 25.44 40.91
C PRO A 85 68.66 24.83 39.51
N THR A 86 69.09 23.58 39.40
CA THR A 86 69.16 22.88 38.12
C THR A 86 67.78 22.83 37.46
N HIS A 87 67.75 22.87 36.11
CA HIS A 87 66.52 22.89 35.29
C HIS A 87 65.50 21.81 35.69
N GLN A 88 65.96 20.66 36.21
CA GLN A 88 65.13 19.56 36.71
C GLN A 88 64.37 19.89 38.01
N HIS A 89 64.90 20.76 38.87
CA HIS A 89 64.25 21.14 40.14
C HIS A 89 63.12 22.16 39.92
N VAL A 90 63.28 23.04 38.93
CA VAL A 90 62.24 24.01 38.52
C VAL A 90 61.07 23.31 37.83
N THR A 91 61.33 22.27 37.03
CA THR A 91 60.27 21.47 36.38
C THR A 91 59.47 20.67 37.41
N HIS A 92 60.12 20.08 38.42
CA HIS A 92 59.43 19.31 39.46
C HIS A 92 58.52 20.19 40.33
N MET A 93 58.97 21.39 40.72
CA MET A 93 58.13 22.34 41.45
C MET A 93 56.96 22.90 40.62
N ALA A 94 57.13 23.01 39.30
CA ALA A 94 56.04 23.41 38.40
C ALA A 94 54.99 22.29 38.25
N GLU A 95 55.43 21.03 38.17
CA GLU A 95 54.56 19.85 38.12
C GLU A 95 53.80 19.63 39.44
N ASP A 96 54.45 19.84 40.58
CA ASP A 96 53.79 19.75 41.90
C ASP A 96 52.74 20.87 42.08
N LYS A 97 53.05 22.11 41.70
CA LYS A 97 52.05 23.20 41.66
C LYS A 97 50.90 22.93 40.68
N ALA A 98 51.16 22.25 39.56
CA ALA A 98 50.11 21.87 38.62
C ALA A 98 49.22 20.76 39.18
N ARG A 99 49.80 19.81 39.91
CA ARG A 99 49.10 18.71 40.60
C ARG A 99 48.21 19.22 41.73
N ASP A 100 48.73 20.13 42.56
CA ASP A 100 47.97 20.75 43.64
C ASP A 100 46.80 21.58 43.10
N LYS A 101 47.02 22.38 42.06
CA LYS A 101 45.94 23.12 41.36
C LYS A 101 44.90 22.21 40.72
N ALA A 102 45.31 21.06 40.17
CA ALA A 102 44.38 20.07 39.62
C ALA A 102 43.54 19.40 40.73
N SER A 103 44.13 19.17 41.91
CA SER A 103 43.44 18.60 43.08
C SER A 103 42.43 19.60 43.68
N GLU A 104 42.79 20.88 43.76
CA GLU A 104 41.91 21.97 44.21
C GLU A 104 40.77 22.20 43.21
N ALA A 105 41.06 22.14 41.90
CA ALA A 105 40.03 22.22 40.86
C ALA A 105 39.05 21.04 40.92
N GLY A 106 39.53 19.83 41.21
CA GLY A 106 38.70 18.64 41.42
C GLY A 106 37.80 18.76 42.67
N ALA A 107 38.35 19.24 43.79
CA ALA A 107 37.57 19.50 45.00
C ALA A 107 36.50 20.59 44.79
N HIS A 108 36.83 21.64 44.03
CA HIS A 108 35.91 22.72 43.69
C HIS A 108 34.78 22.25 42.76
N GLU A 109 35.06 21.33 41.83
CA GLU A 109 34.03 20.76 40.95
C GLU A 109 33.09 19.79 41.69
N ASN A 110 33.60 19.01 42.65
CA ASN A 110 32.79 18.15 43.51
C ASN A 110 31.85 18.97 44.42
N LEU A 111 32.33 20.10 44.95
CA LEU A 111 31.49 21.02 45.73
C LEU A 111 30.38 21.65 44.88
N ARG A 112 30.70 22.05 43.64
CA ARG A 112 29.71 22.56 42.66
C ARG A 112 28.71 21.48 42.25
N ALA A 113 29.13 20.24 42.10
CA ALA A 113 28.25 19.11 41.79
C ALA A 113 27.24 18.89 42.92
N HIS A 114 27.70 18.83 44.16
CA HIS A 114 26.85 18.72 45.34
C HIS A 114 25.84 19.88 45.44
N GLN A 115 26.26 21.12 45.15
CA GLN A 115 25.35 22.28 45.10
C GLN A 115 24.31 22.16 43.97
N ARG A 116 24.66 21.64 42.79
CA ARG A 116 23.72 21.41 41.69
C ARG A 116 22.69 20.34 42.04
N ASP A 117 23.11 19.24 42.64
CA ASP A 117 22.23 18.13 43.03
C ASP A 117 21.27 18.55 44.14
N TYR A 118 21.77 19.25 45.17
CA TYR A 118 20.92 19.86 46.20
C TYR A 118 19.89 20.84 45.63
N GLN A 119 20.30 21.72 44.70
CA GLN A 119 19.38 22.64 44.03
C GLN A 119 18.35 21.92 43.15
N LYS A 120 18.72 20.81 42.51
CA LYS A 120 17.82 19.98 41.70
C LYS A 120 16.77 19.31 42.58
N GLU A 121 17.16 18.68 43.67
CA GLU A 121 16.23 18.07 44.63
C GLU A 121 15.31 19.10 45.28
N TYR A 122 15.80 20.30 45.58
CA TYR A 122 14.97 21.40 46.08
C TYR A 122 13.94 21.87 45.04
N ARG A 123 14.33 21.96 43.76
CA ARG A 123 13.41 22.30 42.65
C ARG A 123 12.38 21.20 42.40
N ASP A 124 12.77 19.94 42.51
CA ASP A 124 11.88 18.79 42.30
C ASP A 124 10.87 18.67 43.45
N ARG A 125 11.30 18.81 44.70
CA ARG A 125 10.40 18.85 45.88
C ARG A 125 9.43 20.04 45.85
N ASN A 126 9.84 21.17 45.30
CA ASN A 126 8.98 22.36 45.17
C ASN A 126 8.34 22.53 43.79
N ARG A 127 8.47 21.55 42.90
CA ARG A 127 8.03 21.63 41.49
C ARG A 127 6.53 21.87 41.38
N GLU A 128 5.75 21.12 42.15
CA GLU A 128 4.29 21.24 42.22
C GLU A 128 3.88 22.63 42.76
N LYS A 129 4.53 23.10 43.83
CA LYS A 129 4.27 24.43 44.43
C LYS A 129 4.60 25.58 43.46
N LEU A 130 5.74 25.50 42.75
CA LEU A 130 6.13 26.48 41.73
C LEU A 130 5.19 26.48 40.53
N ARG A 131 4.74 25.30 40.07
CA ARG A 131 3.75 25.18 39.00
C ARG A 131 2.38 25.72 39.41
N ALA A 132 1.94 25.43 40.64
CA ALA A 132 0.69 25.94 41.18
C ALA A 132 0.73 27.48 41.30
N ALA A 133 1.81 28.04 41.83
CA ALA A 133 2.02 29.48 41.91
C ALA A 133 2.06 30.14 40.51
N GLN A 134 2.73 29.51 39.53
CA GLN A 134 2.72 29.99 38.14
C GLN A 134 1.34 29.92 37.49
N ARG A 135 0.55 28.88 37.75
CA ARG A 135 -0.84 28.78 37.26
C ARG A 135 -1.69 29.90 37.84
N LEU A 136 -1.65 30.09 39.15
CA LEU A 136 -2.38 31.16 39.84
C LEU A 136 -1.99 32.55 39.29
N TYR A 137 -0.69 32.79 39.12
CA TYR A 137 -0.18 34.03 38.54
C TYR A 137 -0.68 34.24 37.10
N ARG A 138 -0.65 33.20 36.26
CA ARG A 138 -1.14 33.26 34.87
C ARG A 138 -2.64 33.49 34.81
N GLU A 139 -3.39 32.93 35.75
CA GLU A 139 -4.84 33.06 35.81
C GLU A 139 -5.26 34.46 36.25
N GLN A 140 -4.63 35.00 37.31
CA GLN A 140 -4.83 36.37 37.78
C GLN A 140 -4.41 37.44 36.75
N ASN A 141 -3.42 37.14 35.91
CA ASN A 141 -2.93 38.07 34.89
C ASN A 141 -3.42 37.74 33.47
N LYS A 142 -4.32 36.76 33.31
CA LYS A 142 -4.82 36.29 32.01
C LYS A 142 -5.40 37.43 31.18
N ASP A 143 -6.20 38.28 31.79
CA ASP A 143 -6.86 39.39 31.10
C ASP A 143 -5.95 40.60 30.89
N LYS A 144 -4.89 40.73 31.68
CA LYS A 144 -3.82 41.73 31.45
C LYS A 144 -2.94 41.32 30.26
N ILE A 145 -2.56 40.05 30.18
CA ILE A 145 -1.79 39.48 29.05
C ILE A 145 -2.60 39.58 27.75
N LYS A 146 -3.91 39.28 27.80
CA LYS A 146 -4.79 39.44 26.63
C LYS A 146 -4.86 40.91 26.18
N ARG A 147 -5.07 41.86 27.09
CA ARG A 147 -5.10 43.30 26.77
C ARG A 147 -3.78 43.76 26.15
N TRP A 148 -2.65 43.39 26.75
CA TRP A 148 -1.32 43.68 26.22
C TRP A 148 -1.12 43.12 24.80
N HIS A 149 -1.51 41.87 24.54
CA HIS A 149 -1.45 41.31 23.19
C HIS A 149 -2.37 42.03 22.19
N GLN A 150 -3.50 42.55 22.64
CA GLN A 150 -4.46 43.27 21.81
C GLN A 150 -3.96 44.67 21.46
N GLU A 151 -3.40 45.39 22.42
CA GLU A 151 -2.78 46.70 22.27
C GLU A 151 -1.57 46.63 21.33
N HIS A 152 -0.69 45.64 21.52
CA HIS A 152 0.50 45.46 20.67
C HIS A 152 0.23 44.65 19.38
N LYS A 153 -1.02 44.29 19.08
CA LYS A 153 -1.38 43.52 17.87
C LYS A 153 -1.09 44.30 16.59
N GLU A 154 -1.50 45.57 16.56
CA GLU A 154 -1.34 46.42 15.38
C GLU A 154 0.11 46.87 15.22
N GLU A 155 0.85 47.06 16.32
CA GLU A 155 2.31 47.30 16.27
C GLU A 155 3.07 46.09 15.71
N ALA A 156 2.73 44.88 16.14
CA ALA A 156 3.33 43.66 15.60
C ALA A 156 3.02 43.47 14.11
N LYS A 157 1.82 43.87 13.66
CA LYS A 157 1.46 43.87 12.23
C LYS A 157 2.25 44.93 11.46
N ALA A 158 2.35 46.17 11.97
CA ALA A 158 3.12 47.24 11.35
C ALA A 158 4.60 46.85 11.19
N TYR A 159 5.19 46.27 12.24
CA TYR A 159 6.57 45.76 12.18
C TYR A 159 6.75 44.62 11.16
N ARG A 160 5.76 43.71 11.04
CA ARG A 160 5.79 42.64 10.02
C ARG A 160 5.66 43.21 8.61
N GLU A 161 4.80 44.20 8.40
CA GLU A 161 4.59 44.79 7.08
C GLU A 161 5.82 45.60 6.63
N GLN A 162 6.42 46.39 7.53
CA GLN A 162 7.67 47.12 7.25
C GLN A 162 8.86 46.18 6.92
N ASN A 163 8.89 44.98 7.50
CA ASN A 163 9.94 44.00 7.24
C ASN A 163 9.57 42.97 6.15
N LYS A 164 8.36 43.03 5.60
CA LYS A 164 7.87 42.09 4.58
C LYS A 164 8.67 42.19 3.30
N ASP A 165 8.92 43.42 2.84
CA ASP A 165 9.65 43.66 1.59
C ASP A 165 11.15 43.43 1.78
N LYS A 166 11.70 43.71 2.96
CA LYS A 166 13.07 43.31 3.34
C LYS A 166 13.23 41.79 3.35
N ALA A 167 12.27 41.04 3.90
CA ALA A 167 12.28 39.59 3.89
C ALA A 167 12.05 38.98 2.50
N LYS A 168 11.32 39.65 1.61
CA LYS A 168 11.19 39.25 0.20
C LYS A 168 12.49 39.51 -0.56
N ALA A 169 13.07 40.70 -0.44
CA ALA A 169 14.34 41.06 -1.07
C ALA A 169 15.48 40.12 -0.63
N TRP A 170 15.56 39.81 0.67
CA TRP A 170 16.53 38.85 1.18
C TRP A 170 16.32 37.43 0.63
N ARG A 171 15.07 36.98 0.47
CA ARG A 171 14.76 35.68 -0.15
C ARG A 171 15.14 35.64 -1.62
N GLU A 172 14.87 36.71 -2.37
CA GLU A 172 15.19 36.76 -3.81
C GLU A 172 16.70 36.81 -4.02
N GLN A 173 17.44 37.63 -3.26
CA GLN A 173 18.91 37.68 -3.32
C GLN A 173 19.60 36.35 -2.95
N ASN A 174 18.99 35.56 -2.09
CA ASN A 174 19.53 34.26 -1.67
C ASN A 174 18.95 33.07 -2.44
N LYS A 175 17.99 33.29 -3.34
CA LYS A 175 17.33 32.26 -4.14
C LYS A 175 18.32 31.56 -5.06
N ASP A 176 19.12 32.32 -5.78
CA ASP A 176 20.08 31.77 -6.74
C ASP A 176 21.29 31.15 -6.02
N LYS A 177 21.68 31.70 -4.87
CA LYS A 177 22.68 31.08 -3.98
C LYS A 177 22.21 29.72 -3.45
N LEU A 178 20.95 29.62 -3.04
CA LEU A 178 20.36 28.35 -2.57
C LEU A 178 20.23 27.34 -3.71
N LYS A 179 19.87 27.77 -4.92
CA LYS A 179 19.84 26.90 -6.11
C LYS A 179 21.24 26.40 -6.47
N ALA A 180 22.23 27.28 -6.52
CA ALA A 180 23.62 26.91 -6.79
C ALA A 180 24.16 25.93 -5.73
N TRP A 181 23.87 26.17 -4.45
CA TRP A 181 24.23 25.26 -3.37
C TRP A 181 23.53 23.89 -3.48
N ARG A 182 22.24 23.86 -3.85
CA ARG A 182 21.51 22.60 -4.07
C ARG A 182 22.07 21.81 -5.25
N GLU A 183 22.44 22.48 -6.34
CA GLU A 183 22.98 21.82 -7.53
C GLU A 183 24.39 21.27 -7.25
N GLN A 184 25.26 22.05 -6.60
CA GLN A 184 26.60 21.60 -6.18
C GLN A 184 26.56 20.40 -5.21
N ASN A 185 25.52 20.29 -4.39
CA ASN A 185 25.37 19.20 -3.42
C ASN A 185 24.41 18.10 -3.88
N LYS A 186 23.83 18.19 -5.08
CA LYS A 186 22.83 17.26 -5.60
C LYS A 186 23.30 15.82 -5.61
N ASP A 187 24.52 15.60 -6.10
CA ASP A 187 25.09 14.25 -6.18
C ASP A 187 25.55 13.74 -4.82
N LYS A 188 25.98 14.62 -3.92
CA LYS A 188 26.29 14.27 -2.52
C LYS A 188 25.02 13.84 -1.77
N ILE A 189 23.92 14.56 -1.94
CA ILE A 189 22.62 14.23 -1.38
C ILE A 189 22.11 12.91 -1.94
N LYS A 190 22.22 12.68 -3.25
CA LYS A 190 21.84 11.40 -3.88
C LYS A 190 22.66 10.22 -3.33
N ARG A 191 23.99 10.37 -3.23
CA ARG A 191 24.87 9.35 -2.64
C ARG A 191 24.49 9.05 -1.19
N TRP A 192 24.29 10.09 -0.38
CA TRP A 192 23.84 9.95 1.01
C TRP A 192 22.50 9.18 1.11
N TYR A 193 21.51 9.51 0.27
CA TYR A 193 20.24 8.76 0.24
C TYR A 193 20.41 7.30 -0.18
N GLN A 194 21.34 7.01 -1.09
CA GLN A 194 21.62 5.64 -1.55
C GLN A 194 22.32 4.83 -0.47
N GLU A 195 23.34 5.40 0.19
CA GLU A 195 24.08 4.81 1.31
C GLU A 195 23.14 4.52 2.49
N HIS A 196 22.26 5.45 2.85
CA HIS A 196 21.31 5.28 3.95
C HIS A 196 19.97 4.67 3.55
N LYS A 197 19.79 4.24 2.30
CA LYS A 197 18.53 3.67 1.80
C LYS A 197 18.12 2.44 2.59
N GLU A 198 19.08 1.52 2.78
CA GLU A 198 18.83 0.26 3.46
C GLU A 198 18.70 0.47 4.98
N GLU A 199 19.40 1.44 5.56
CA GLU A 199 19.23 1.84 6.97
C GLU A 199 17.84 2.45 7.22
N ALA A 200 17.37 3.34 6.32
CA ALA A 200 16.05 3.93 6.40
C ALA A 200 14.95 2.86 6.26
N LYS A 201 15.13 1.90 5.36
CA LYS A 201 14.23 0.73 5.24
C LYS A 201 14.28 -0.14 6.49
N ALA A 202 15.45 -0.42 7.05
CA ALA A 202 15.62 -1.22 8.26
C ALA A 202 14.98 -0.53 9.47
N TYR A 203 15.15 0.78 9.61
CA TYR A 203 14.49 1.59 10.63
C TYR A 203 12.97 1.57 10.44
N ALA A 204 12.47 1.78 9.22
CA ALA A 204 11.05 1.72 8.91
C ALA A 204 10.46 0.33 9.22
N ALA A 205 11.17 -0.75 8.89
CA ALA A 205 10.76 -2.12 9.19
C ALA A 205 10.70 -2.38 10.70
N ARG A 206 11.72 -1.97 11.46
CA ARG A 206 11.73 -2.07 12.94
C ARG A 206 10.60 -1.26 13.55
N TYR A 207 10.35 -0.05 13.06
CA TYR A 207 9.25 0.80 13.50
C TYR A 207 7.89 0.15 13.21
N GLN A 208 7.69 -0.36 11.98
CA GLN A 208 6.49 -1.08 11.60
C GLN A 208 6.28 -2.34 12.45
N GLN A 209 7.33 -3.10 12.74
CA GLN A 209 7.26 -4.29 13.62
C GLN A 209 6.84 -3.90 15.05
N LYS A 210 7.51 -2.90 15.65
CA LYS A 210 7.19 -2.42 17.00
C LYS A 210 5.75 -1.90 17.10
N HIS A 211 5.24 -1.28 16.04
CA HIS A 211 3.89 -0.72 16.01
C HIS A 211 2.83 -1.63 15.37
N LYS A 212 3.20 -2.81 14.86
CA LYS A 212 2.30 -3.75 14.17
C LYS A 212 1.08 -4.09 15.01
N GLN A 213 1.31 -4.44 16.28
CA GLN A 213 0.23 -4.81 17.21
C GLN A 213 -0.66 -3.61 17.55
N ARG A 214 -0.07 -2.41 17.76
CA ARG A 214 -0.83 -1.18 18.03
C ARG A 214 -1.71 -0.79 16.85
N VAL A 215 -1.17 -0.83 15.63
CA VAL A 215 -1.93 -0.56 14.40
C VAL A 215 -3.03 -1.60 14.19
N ALA A 216 -2.73 -2.89 14.44
CA ALA A 216 -3.73 -3.96 14.35
C ALA A 216 -4.85 -3.76 15.37
N LYS A 217 -4.53 -3.36 16.61
CA LYS A 217 -5.51 -3.04 17.66
C LYS A 217 -6.39 -1.86 17.25
N LEU A 218 -5.80 -0.76 16.79
CA LEU A 218 -6.54 0.41 16.29
C LEU A 218 -7.44 0.05 15.11
N LYS A 219 -6.95 -0.74 14.14
CA LYS A 219 -7.78 -1.24 13.03
C LYS A 219 -8.93 -2.11 13.50
N ARG A 220 -8.73 -2.97 14.50
CA ARG A 220 -9.80 -3.78 15.12
C ARG A 220 -10.83 -2.88 15.82
N GLN A 221 -10.40 -1.94 16.64
CA GLN A 221 -11.28 -0.98 17.31
C GLN A 221 -12.09 -0.18 16.30
N TRP A 222 -11.45 0.33 15.25
CA TRP A 222 -12.16 1.05 14.18
C TRP A 222 -13.21 0.17 13.50
N ARG A 223 -12.88 -1.09 13.17
CA ARG A 223 -13.83 -2.05 12.57
C ARG A 223 -15.01 -2.35 13.47
N ASN A 224 -14.77 -2.53 14.77
CA ASN A 224 -15.83 -2.82 15.74
C ASN A 224 -16.75 -1.62 15.96
N ASN A 225 -16.18 -0.41 15.97
CA ASN A 225 -16.94 0.83 16.19
C ASN A 225 -17.63 1.35 14.91
N ASN A 226 -17.30 0.81 13.73
CA ASN A 226 -17.80 1.29 12.44
C ASN A 226 -18.26 0.14 11.51
N PRO A 227 -19.20 -0.71 11.93
CA PRO A 227 -19.65 -1.87 11.14
C PRO A 227 -20.31 -1.46 9.81
N SER A 228 -21.14 -0.41 9.81
CA SER A 228 -21.84 0.06 8.60
C SER A 228 -20.88 0.58 7.53
N ARG A 229 -19.89 1.39 7.93
CA ARG A 229 -18.80 1.87 7.05
C ARG A 229 -17.97 0.73 6.46
N ARG A 230 -17.73 -0.35 7.21
CA ARG A 230 -17.03 -1.53 6.69
C ARG A 230 -17.84 -2.21 5.59
N TYR A 231 -19.16 -2.33 5.77
CA TYR A 231 -20.05 -2.92 4.78
C TYR A 231 -20.15 -2.05 3.52
N GLU A 232 -20.32 -0.73 3.67
CA GLU A 232 -20.34 0.21 2.55
C GLU A 232 -19.04 0.19 1.74
N ASN A 233 -17.89 0.26 2.41
CA ASN A 233 -16.59 0.18 1.71
C ASN A 233 -16.42 -1.15 0.97
N GLY A 234 -16.86 -2.27 1.58
CA GLY A 234 -16.84 -3.58 0.92
C GLY A 234 -17.76 -3.65 -0.30
N ARG A 235 -18.94 -3.04 -0.21
CA ARG A 235 -19.89 -2.93 -1.31
C ARG A 235 -19.35 -2.08 -2.45
N GLN A 236 -18.76 -0.92 -2.15
CA GLN A 236 -18.12 -0.04 -3.14
C GLN A 236 -16.98 -0.77 -3.87
N LEU A 237 -16.07 -1.39 -3.12
CA LEU A 237 -14.97 -2.15 -3.70
C LEU A 237 -15.47 -3.29 -4.61
N SER A 238 -16.57 -3.96 -4.23
CA SER A 238 -17.19 -4.98 -5.07
C SER A 238 -17.81 -4.41 -6.35
N LEU A 239 -18.40 -3.23 -6.29
CA LEU A 239 -18.98 -2.55 -7.45
C LEU A 239 -17.88 -2.07 -8.39
N GLU A 240 -16.83 -1.43 -7.87
CA GLU A 240 -15.66 -1.01 -8.64
C GLU A 240 -14.97 -2.21 -9.32
N ASN A 241 -14.81 -3.32 -8.60
CA ASN A 241 -14.25 -4.55 -9.19
C ASN A 241 -15.16 -5.13 -10.28
N ARG A 242 -16.48 -5.08 -10.09
CA ARG A 242 -17.45 -5.51 -11.10
C ARG A 242 -17.41 -4.60 -12.33
N GLU A 243 -17.33 -3.30 -12.13
CA GLU A 243 -17.24 -2.30 -13.19
C GLU A 243 -15.94 -2.47 -13.98
N LEU A 244 -14.80 -2.64 -13.31
CA LEU A 244 -13.52 -2.93 -13.93
C LEU A 244 -13.56 -4.22 -14.75
N TYR A 245 -14.21 -5.27 -14.24
CA TYR A 245 -14.42 -6.50 -15.00
C TYR A 245 -15.25 -6.25 -16.26
N LEU A 246 -16.35 -5.52 -16.15
CA LEU A 246 -17.22 -5.18 -17.29
C LEU A 246 -16.50 -4.32 -18.33
N GLN A 247 -15.69 -3.35 -17.89
CA GLN A 247 -14.83 -2.53 -18.76
C GLN A 247 -13.84 -3.41 -19.52
N LYS A 248 -13.10 -4.28 -18.84
CA LYS A 248 -12.20 -5.25 -19.49
C LYS A 248 -12.93 -6.15 -20.50
N MET A 249 -14.13 -6.61 -20.18
CA MET A 249 -14.95 -7.40 -21.10
C MET A 249 -15.43 -6.57 -22.30
N ALA A 250 -15.73 -5.28 -22.12
CA ALA A 250 -16.08 -4.37 -23.21
C ALA A 250 -14.88 -4.10 -24.12
N GLU A 251 -13.71 -3.80 -23.56
CA GLU A 251 -12.45 -3.63 -24.29
C GLU A 251 -12.09 -4.89 -25.08
N TYR A 252 -12.22 -6.07 -24.45
CA TYR A 252 -11.98 -7.34 -25.12
C TYR A 252 -12.92 -7.55 -26.32
N ARG A 253 -14.22 -7.26 -26.14
CA ARG A 253 -15.20 -7.33 -27.23
C ARG A 253 -14.88 -6.35 -28.36
N LEU A 254 -14.51 -5.11 -28.02
CA LEU A 254 -14.12 -4.09 -28.99
C LEU A 254 -12.87 -4.52 -29.76
N LYS A 255 -11.85 -5.05 -29.07
CA LYS A 255 -10.64 -5.60 -29.68
C LYS A 255 -10.97 -6.73 -30.66
N TYR A 256 -11.84 -7.67 -30.27
CA TYR A 256 -12.27 -8.76 -31.15
C TYR A 256 -13.08 -8.29 -32.36
N SER A 257 -13.92 -7.26 -32.17
CA SER A 257 -14.70 -6.63 -33.23
C SER A 257 -13.81 -5.86 -34.21
N ASN A 258 -12.88 -5.05 -33.70
CA ASN A 258 -11.94 -4.27 -34.51
C ASN A 258 -11.01 -5.17 -35.32
N LEU A 259 -10.60 -6.30 -34.74
CA LEU A 259 -9.85 -7.32 -35.47
C LEU A 259 -10.72 -8.05 -36.50
N GLY A 260 -12.03 -7.81 -36.59
CA GLY A 260 -12.96 -8.43 -37.53
C GLY A 260 -13.05 -9.96 -37.38
N ILE A 261 -12.63 -10.52 -36.24
CA ILE A 261 -12.48 -11.97 -36.06
C ILE A 261 -13.85 -12.64 -36.14
N VAL A 262 -14.85 -12.05 -35.47
CA VAL A 262 -16.22 -12.58 -35.44
C VAL A 262 -16.84 -12.52 -36.83
N ASP A 263 -16.63 -11.43 -37.56
CA ASP A 263 -17.18 -11.25 -38.90
C ASP A 263 -16.56 -12.20 -39.91
N ARG A 264 -15.22 -12.37 -39.88
CA ARG A 264 -14.52 -13.36 -40.71
C ARG A 264 -14.96 -14.79 -40.39
N TYR A 265 -15.07 -15.13 -39.11
CA TYR A 265 -15.56 -16.45 -38.68
C TYR A 265 -16.99 -16.69 -39.17
N ASN A 266 -17.89 -15.72 -39.01
CA ASN A 266 -19.27 -15.83 -39.48
C ASN A 266 -19.36 -15.89 -41.00
N ALA A 267 -18.54 -15.13 -41.73
CA ALA A 267 -18.45 -15.17 -43.18
C ALA A 267 -18.00 -16.56 -43.67
N ALA A 268 -16.89 -17.09 -43.14
CA ALA A 268 -16.42 -18.44 -43.45
C ALA A 268 -17.46 -19.52 -43.10
N ARG A 269 -18.18 -19.35 -41.98
CA ARG A 269 -19.26 -20.28 -41.60
C ARG A 269 -20.44 -20.21 -42.57
N ARG A 270 -20.81 -19.02 -43.07
CA ARG A 270 -21.86 -18.84 -44.08
C ARG A 270 -21.45 -19.42 -45.42
N GLU A 271 -20.21 -19.16 -45.84
CA GLU A 271 -19.63 -19.70 -47.07
C GLU A 271 -19.66 -21.23 -47.04
N LYS A 272 -19.16 -21.86 -45.97
CA LYS A 272 -19.23 -23.32 -45.77
C LYS A 272 -20.68 -23.84 -45.80
N TYR A 273 -21.62 -23.13 -45.19
CA TYR A 273 -23.04 -23.51 -45.24
C TYR A 273 -23.63 -23.42 -46.66
N ASN A 274 -23.14 -22.52 -47.50
CA ASN A 274 -23.63 -22.36 -48.86
C ASN A 274 -22.98 -23.34 -49.84
N SER A 275 -21.68 -23.61 -49.69
CA SER A 275 -20.91 -24.48 -50.59
C SER A 275 -21.04 -25.98 -50.25
N ASP A 276 -21.04 -26.34 -48.98
CA ASP A 276 -21.07 -27.74 -48.53
C ASP A 276 -22.50 -28.20 -48.22
N LYS A 277 -23.06 -29.00 -49.15
CA LYS A 277 -24.41 -29.57 -49.03
C LYS A 277 -24.55 -30.46 -47.80
N GLN A 278 -23.56 -31.28 -47.47
CA GLN A 278 -23.63 -32.21 -46.33
C GLN A 278 -23.59 -31.44 -45.01
N TYR A 279 -22.68 -30.48 -44.86
CA TYR A 279 -22.63 -29.62 -43.68
C TYR A 279 -23.94 -28.85 -43.47
N ARG A 280 -24.53 -28.32 -44.55
CA ARG A 280 -25.83 -27.65 -44.49
C ARG A 280 -26.94 -28.57 -43.99
N MET A 281 -26.99 -29.81 -44.48
CA MET A 281 -27.99 -30.80 -44.09
C MET A 281 -27.80 -31.23 -42.63
N ALA A 282 -26.55 -31.47 -42.19
CA ALA A 282 -26.22 -31.76 -40.80
C ALA A 282 -26.66 -30.63 -39.85
N VAL A 283 -26.37 -29.36 -40.18
CA VAL A 283 -26.81 -28.21 -39.38
C VAL A 283 -28.34 -28.14 -39.28
N ARG A 284 -29.07 -28.42 -40.36
CA ARG A 284 -30.54 -28.45 -40.35
C ARG A 284 -31.08 -29.58 -39.48
N LEU A 285 -30.48 -30.77 -39.56
CA LEU A 285 -30.82 -31.92 -38.73
C LEU A 285 -30.59 -31.61 -37.25
N HIS A 286 -29.44 -31.04 -36.89
CA HIS A 286 -29.16 -30.58 -35.53
C HIS A 286 -30.24 -29.63 -35.01
N ILE A 287 -30.57 -28.59 -35.79
CA ILE A 287 -31.58 -27.58 -35.40
C ILE A 287 -32.95 -28.24 -35.21
N TRP A 288 -33.33 -29.17 -36.08
CA TRP A 288 -34.62 -29.83 -35.99
C TRP A 288 -34.72 -30.73 -34.75
N VAL A 289 -33.73 -31.60 -34.53
CA VAL A 289 -33.68 -32.51 -33.37
C VAL A 289 -33.59 -31.74 -32.04
N THR A 290 -32.87 -30.62 -32.01
CA THR A 290 -32.76 -29.80 -30.79
C THR A 290 -34.02 -28.98 -30.48
N ARG A 291 -34.84 -28.66 -31.48
CA ARG A 291 -36.04 -27.81 -31.29
C ARG A 291 -37.35 -28.59 -31.22
N SER A 292 -37.42 -29.76 -31.86
CA SER A 292 -38.63 -30.59 -31.88
C SER A 292 -38.49 -31.76 -30.91
N ALA A 293 -39.48 -31.95 -30.04
CA ALA A 293 -39.58 -33.16 -29.23
C ALA A 293 -39.98 -34.37 -30.09
N GLU A 294 -40.89 -34.19 -31.04
CA GLU A 294 -41.34 -35.22 -31.99
C GLU A 294 -40.17 -35.81 -32.78
N ALA A 295 -39.25 -34.96 -33.25
CA ALA A 295 -38.06 -35.40 -33.99
C ALA A 295 -37.17 -36.37 -33.17
N ARG A 296 -37.15 -36.22 -31.84
CA ARG A 296 -36.37 -37.09 -30.95
C ARG A 296 -37.04 -38.45 -30.70
N GLN A 297 -38.34 -38.55 -30.93
CA GLN A 297 -39.13 -39.77 -30.71
C GLN A 297 -39.30 -40.63 -31.98
N LEU A 298 -38.82 -40.15 -33.13
CA LEU A 298 -38.86 -40.90 -34.38
C LEU A 298 -37.98 -42.15 -34.33
N SER A 299 -38.29 -43.12 -35.19
CA SER A 299 -37.46 -44.31 -35.37
C SER A 299 -36.20 -43.97 -36.18
N TRP A 300 -35.05 -44.05 -35.53
CA TRP A 300 -33.75 -43.84 -36.16
C TRP A 300 -33.10 -45.19 -36.50
N SER A 301 -32.37 -45.23 -37.62
CA SER A 301 -31.80 -46.48 -38.14
C SER A 301 -30.57 -46.95 -37.34
N THR A 302 -29.68 -46.03 -36.96
CA THR A 302 -28.38 -46.37 -36.35
C THR A 302 -28.14 -45.77 -34.98
N HIS A 303 -28.71 -44.61 -34.69
CA HIS A 303 -28.49 -43.90 -33.42
C HIS A 303 -29.74 -43.19 -32.95
N GLN A 304 -29.98 -43.18 -31.65
CA GLN A 304 -31.05 -42.41 -31.02
C GLN A 304 -30.53 -41.06 -30.45
N PRO A 305 -31.22 -39.94 -30.66
CA PRO A 305 -30.81 -38.65 -30.13
C PRO A 305 -31.16 -38.48 -28.64
N ILE A 306 -30.17 -38.09 -27.84
CA ILE A 306 -30.32 -37.73 -26.43
C ILE A 306 -30.03 -36.23 -26.28
N LEU A 307 -31.00 -35.47 -25.78
CA LEU A 307 -30.86 -34.04 -25.52
C LEU A 307 -31.03 -33.75 -24.03
N TYR A 308 -29.95 -33.28 -23.40
CA TYR A 308 -29.94 -32.88 -22.00
C TYR A 308 -30.33 -31.40 -21.79
N ASP A 309 -30.91 -31.09 -20.64
CA ASP A 309 -31.24 -29.71 -20.25
C ASP A 309 -29.97 -28.86 -20.05
N THR A 310 -28.99 -29.42 -19.35
CA THR A 310 -27.64 -28.87 -19.16
C THR A 310 -26.66 -29.60 -20.07
N LYS A 311 -25.53 -28.95 -20.41
CA LYS A 311 -24.49 -29.63 -21.20
C LYS A 311 -23.91 -30.76 -20.36
N GLN A 312 -23.64 -31.90 -20.98
CA GLN A 312 -22.97 -33.04 -20.33
C GLN A 312 -21.67 -33.37 -21.04
N SER A 313 -20.72 -33.93 -20.27
CA SER A 313 -19.39 -34.30 -20.74
C SER A 313 -19.34 -35.80 -21.01
N HIS A 314 -19.24 -36.17 -22.28
CA HIS A 314 -19.03 -37.57 -22.71
C HIS A 314 -17.89 -37.67 -23.71
N HIS A 315 -17.39 -38.88 -23.92
CA HIS A 315 -16.41 -39.21 -24.96
C HIS A 315 -17.14 -39.71 -26.19
N CYS A 316 -16.78 -39.17 -27.36
CA CYS A 316 -17.34 -39.61 -28.63
C CYS A 316 -16.69 -40.93 -29.08
N SER A 317 -17.47 -41.99 -29.26
CA SER A 317 -16.97 -43.28 -29.78
C SER A 317 -16.38 -43.16 -31.20
N GLY A 318 -16.92 -42.27 -32.03
CA GLY A 318 -16.44 -42.09 -33.41
C GLY A 318 -15.16 -41.26 -33.59
N CYS A 319 -14.89 -40.27 -32.72
CA CYS A 319 -13.68 -39.43 -32.85
C CYS A 319 -12.78 -39.40 -31.60
N GLY A 320 -13.09 -40.15 -30.56
CA GLY A 320 -12.32 -40.23 -29.31
C GLY A 320 -12.35 -38.97 -28.43
N HIS A 321 -12.81 -37.82 -28.95
CA HIS A 321 -12.76 -36.56 -28.23
C HIS A 321 -13.85 -36.43 -27.16
N GLY A 322 -13.45 -36.02 -25.95
CA GLY A 322 -14.35 -35.52 -24.91
C GLY A 322 -14.99 -34.20 -25.32
N ARG A 323 -16.32 -34.09 -25.21
CA ARG A 323 -17.06 -32.86 -25.55
C ARG A 323 -18.03 -32.48 -24.46
N TYR A 324 -18.25 -31.18 -24.29
CA TYR A 324 -19.26 -30.64 -23.37
C TYR A 324 -20.44 -30.04 -24.17
N ILE A 325 -21.39 -30.90 -24.55
CA ILE A 325 -22.51 -30.56 -25.45
C ILE A 325 -23.84 -31.08 -24.91
N LYS A 326 -24.95 -30.53 -25.42
CA LYS A 326 -26.31 -30.91 -25.00
C LYS A 326 -26.88 -32.10 -25.78
N LEU A 327 -26.58 -32.19 -27.07
CA LEU A 327 -27.10 -33.23 -27.97
C LEU A 327 -26.03 -34.30 -28.19
N TRP A 328 -26.37 -35.53 -27.85
CA TRP A 328 -25.59 -36.73 -28.09
C TRP A 328 -26.40 -37.74 -28.91
N TRP A 329 -25.70 -38.66 -29.56
CA TRP A 329 -26.29 -39.73 -30.37
C TRP A 329 -25.87 -41.07 -29.79
N GLU A 330 -26.79 -41.81 -29.20
CA GLU A 330 -26.52 -43.14 -28.66
C GLU A 330 -26.67 -44.19 -29.77
N LYS A 331 -25.67 -45.05 -29.93
CA LYS A 331 -25.66 -46.06 -30.99
C LYS A 331 -26.60 -47.22 -30.65
N LEU A 332 -27.31 -47.69 -31.65
CA LEU A 332 -28.23 -48.83 -31.57
C LEU A 332 -27.57 -50.10 -32.12
N ASP A 333 -27.87 -51.25 -31.53
CA ASP A 333 -27.48 -52.56 -32.05
C ASP A 333 -28.41 -53.06 -33.19
N GLU A 334 -28.16 -54.25 -33.71
CA GLU A 334 -28.96 -54.87 -34.78
C GLU A 334 -30.44 -55.07 -34.39
N ASN A 335 -30.70 -55.24 -33.10
CA ASN A 335 -32.04 -55.38 -32.52
C ASN A 335 -32.66 -54.03 -32.11
N ARG A 336 -32.01 -52.91 -32.45
CA ARG A 336 -32.37 -51.53 -32.09
C ARG A 336 -32.36 -51.21 -30.59
N ASN A 337 -31.57 -51.93 -29.81
CA ASN A 337 -31.34 -51.63 -28.41
C ASN A 337 -30.15 -50.64 -28.24
N PRO A 338 -30.23 -49.72 -27.27
CA PRO A 338 -29.15 -48.79 -26.98
C PRO A 338 -27.92 -49.52 -26.44
N THR A 339 -26.77 -49.27 -27.05
CA THR A 339 -25.48 -49.91 -26.70
C THR A 339 -24.72 -49.18 -25.59
N GLY A 340 -25.13 -47.97 -25.21
CA GLY A 340 -24.38 -47.08 -24.32
C GLY A 340 -23.22 -46.32 -24.98
N GLU A 341 -22.90 -46.63 -26.25
CA GLU A 341 -21.87 -45.89 -27.00
C GLU A 341 -22.41 -44.56 -27.52
N LEU A 342 -21.80 -43.45 -27.07
CA LEU A 342 -22.22 -42.09 -27.44
C LEU A 342 -21.35 -41.50 -28.56
N SER A 343 -21.99 -40.98 -29.59
CA SER A 343 -21.42 -40.27 -30.72
C SER A 343 -21.77 -38.79 -30.68
N CYS A 344 -20.83 -37.93 -31.10
CA CYS A 344 -21.11 -36.52 -31.31
C CYS A 344 -21.88 -36.32 -32.63
N HIS A 345 -22.60 -35.21 -32.74
CA HIS A 345 -23.42 -34.94 -33.93
C HIS A 345 -22.62 -34.89 -35.25
N ALA A 346 -21.38 -34.41 -35.22
CA ALA A 346 -20.52 -34.38 -36.39
C ALA A 346 -20.10 -35.80 -36.85
N CYS A 347 -19.80 -36.70 -35.92
CA CYS A 347 -19.47 -38.09 -36.26
C CYS A 347 -20.69 -38.84 -36.76
N PHE A 348 -21.85 -38.64 -36.13
CA PHE A 348 -23.11 -39.23 -36.57
C PHE A 348 -23.47 -38.81 -38.01
N THR A 349 -23.30 -37.53 -38.35
CA THR A 349 -23.65 -37.02 -39.69
C THR A 349 -22.56 -37.21 -40.75
N SER A 350 -21.44 -37.85 -40.41
CA SER A 350 -20.36 -38.14 -41.36
C SER A 350 -20.79 -39.12 -42.46
N ASP A 351 -21.61 -40.11 -42.10
CA ASP A 351 -22.28 -40.99 -43.06
C ASP A 351 -23.75 -40.58 -43.20
N TRP A 352 -24.02 -39.66 -44.13
CA TRP A 352 -25.36 -39.11 -44.34
C TRP A 352 -26.40 -40.17 -44.74
N SER A 353 -25.98 -41.25 -45.40
CA SER A 353 -26.89 -42.32 -45.83
C SER A 353 -27.59 -43.02 -44.67
N ARG A 354 -26.95 -43.01 -43.49
CA ARG A 354 -27.42 -43.64 -42.25
C ARG A 354 -27.93 -42.65 -41.20
N ALA A 355 -27.88 -41.35 -41.51
CA ALA A 355 -28.15 -40.27 -40.55
C ALA A 355 -29.61 -39.78 -40.55
N LEU A 356 -30.53 -40.51 -41.18
CA LEU A 356 -31.94 -40.14 -41.33
C LEU A 356 -32.87 -41.11 -40.57
N PRO A 357 -33.99 -40.60 -40.01
CA PRO A 357 -35.01 -41.46 -39.43
C PRO A 357 -35.79 -42.20 -40.53
N THR A 358 -36.21 -43.42 -40.21
CA THR A 358 -36.96 -44.28 -41.13
C THR A 358 -38.26 -43.59 -41.56
N GLY A 359 -38.56 -43.60 -42.86
CA GLY A 359 -39.75 -42.94 -43.43
C GLY A 359 -39.61 -41.42 -43.66
N HIS A 360 -38.47 -40.82 -43.33
CA HIS A 360 -38.25 -39.36 -43.42
C HIS A 360 -37.07 -38.97 -44.32
N GLU A 361 -36.68 -39.85 -45.24
CA GLU A 361 -35.46 -39.78 -46.05
C GLU A 361 -35.39 -38.52 -46.95
N ASN A 362 -36.54 -37.99 -47.36
CA ASN A 362 -36.61 -36.85 -48.28
C ASN A 362 -36.71 -35.46 -47.59
N MET A 363 -36.77 -35.39 -46.25
CA MET A 363 -37.07 -34.15 -45.53
C MET A 363 -36.01 -33.05 -45.64
N PHE A 364 -34.75 -33.40 -45.91
CA PHE A 364 -33.64 -32.45 -45.89
C PHE A 364 -33.06 -32.14 -47.28
N VAL A 365 -33.57 -32.80 -48.32
CA VAL A 365 -33.06 -32.69 -49.70
C VAL A 365 -33.55 -31.40 -50.38
N ASN A 366 -34.83 -31.04 -50.23
CA ASN A 366 -35.44 -29.96 -51.02
C ASN A 366 -36.17 -28.85 -50.23
N ARG A 367 -36.59 -29.08 -48.97
CA ARG A 367 -37.25 -28.04 -48.15
C ARG A 367 -36.76 -28.04 -46.71
N ARG A 368 -36.86 -26.90 -46.04
CA ARG A 368 -36.63 -26.79 -44.59
C ARG A 368 -37.84 -27.44 -43.89
N PRO A 369 -37.67 -28.38 -42.94
CA PRO A 369 -38.79 -28.85 -42.14
C PRO A 369 -39.43 -27.64 -41.45
N ARG A 370 -40.69 -27.35 -41.77
CA ARG A 370 -41.42 -26.27 -41.11
C ARG A 370 -41.80 -26.76 -39.71
N HIS A 371 -41.37 -26.04 -38.70
CA HIS A 371 -41.94 -26.18 -37.37
C HIS A 371 -43.42 -25.80 -37.47
N ARG A 372 -44.35 -26.73 -37.21
CA ARG A 372 -45.72 -26.35 -36.88
C ARG A 372 -45.63 -25.74 -35.48
N SER A 373 -45.69 -24.42 -35.39
CA SER A 373 -45.97 -23.78 -34.11
C SER A 373 -47.32 -24.29 -33.62
N PRO A 374 -47.50 -24.58 -32.32
CA PRO A 374 -48.82 -24.85 -31.79
C PRO A 374 -49.75 -23.69 -32.16
N ALA A 375 -50.94 -24.01 -32.66
CA ALA A 375 -51.94 -23.02 -33.02
C ALA A 375 -52.13 -22.08 -31.83
N LYS A 376 -52.01 -20.78 -32.10
CA LYS A 376 -52.28 -19.73 -31.11
C LYS A 376 -53.73 -19.94 -30.66
N ALA A 377 -53.95 -20.11 -29.36
CA ALA A 377 -55.29 -20.18 -28.80
C ALA A 377 -56.08 -18.92 -29.22
N PRO A 378 -57.39 -19.04 -29.49
CA PRO A 378 -58.22 -17.87 -29.78
C PRO A 378 -58.18 -16.93 -28.56
N ASP A 379 -57.75 -15.69 -28.80
CA ASP A 379 -57.73 -14.62 -27.81
C ASP A 379 -59.19 -14.22 -27.52
N ASP A 380 -59.81 -14.86 -26.53
CA ASP A 380 -61.02 -14.35 -25.89
C ASP A 380 -60.64 -13.16 -25.00
N ASN A 381 -60.68 -11.96 -25.58
CA ASN A 381 -60.81 -10.72 -24.81
C ASN A 381 -61.92 -9.89 -25.44
N ILE A 382 -63.14 -10.20 -24.98
CA ILE A 382 -64.28 -9.31 -24.95
C ILE A 382 -64.00 -8.30 -23.84
N GLU A 383 -63.96 -7.01 -24.20
CA GLU A 383 -64.42 -5.85 -23.43
C GLU A 383 -64.10 -4.60 -24.28
N ASP A 384 -65.10 -4.12 -25.01
CA ASP A 384 -65.93 -2.98 -24.63
C ASP A 384 -65.16 -1.65 -24.67
N LYS A 385 -65.46 -0.87 -25.72
CA LYS A 385 -65.42 0.60 -25.73
C LYS A 385 -66.37 1.10 -26.82
N THR A 386 -67.62 1.23 -26.40
CA THR A 386 -68.49 2.39 -26.59
C THR A 386 -68.26 3.32 -27.80
N ALA A 387 -69.38 3.51 -28.50
CA ALA A 387 -69.60 4.39 -29.64
C ALA A 387 -69.17 5.85 -29.44
N THR A 388 -68.65 6.46 -30.51
CA THR A 388 -68.96 7.84 -30.89
C THR A 388 -68.92 7.94 -32.41
N GLU A 389 -70.01 8.44 -32.97
CA GLU A 389 -70.36 8.59 -34.39
C GLU A 389 -69.54 9.68 -35.14
N PRO A 390 -69.67 9.79 -36.48
CA PRO A 390 -68.64 10.31 -37.38
C PRO A 390 -68.76 11.82 -37.65
N SER A 391 -67.64 12.46 -38.00
CA SER A 391 -67.63 13.82 -38.53
C SER A 391 -66.67 13.94 -39.72
N GLU A 392 -67.15 14.66 -40.73
CA GLU A 392 -66.70 14.76 -42.11
C GLU A 392 -65.41 15.60 -42.29
N LYS A 393 -64.59 15.18 -43.28
CA LYS A 393 -63.75 15.90 -44.29
C LYS A 393 -63.31 17.38 -44.04
N PRO A 394 -62.19 17.88 -44.65
CA PRO A 394 -61.71 17.52 -45.99
C PRO A 394 -60.18 17.46 -46.22
N ASP A 395 -59.79 16.86 -47.36
CA ASP A 395 -58.43 16.84 -47.92
C ASP A 395 -57.95 18.23 -48.40
N PRO A 396 -56.62 18.46 -48.43
CA PRO A 396 -56.04 19.43 -49.36
C PRO A 396 -54.74 18.87 -50.03
N PRO A 397 -54.13 19.56 -51.02
CA PRO A 397 -54.19 19.18 -52.43
C PRO A 397 -52.85 18.65 -52.98
N THR A 398 -52.93 18.10 -54.19
CA THR A 398 -51.88 17.65 -55.16
C THR A 398 -50.40 17.81 -54.80
#